data_AF-A0A3C1Q6B6-F1
#
_entry.id   AF-A0A3C1Q6B6-F1
#
_cell.length_a   1.000
_cell.length_b   1.000
_cell.length_c   1.000
_cell.angle_alpha   90.00
_cell.angle_beta   90.00
_cell.angle_gamma   90.00
#
_symmetry.space_group_name_H-M   'P 1'
#
loop_
_entity.id
_entity.type
_entity.pdbx_description
1 polymer ?
#
loop_
_entity_poly.entity_id
_entity_poly.type
_entity_poly.pdbx_seq_one_letter_code
_entity_poly.pdbx_strand_id
1 'polypeptide(L)'
;MKPGAKMTYQGAIRTWMPTTGPNIPIPAFLEVEIAEAGRNWSVDRVRRIFSGDDGQAGAAKDVHSGRGRIGGFWLPIQGLARLRNGDKLDPFDPIVGSTVEVSYVGKTHSGMSVVAIFEWGSQYKRVWIYRATDGKLIYWLDEKLVDPVTRLVQQAEWQLTEE
;
A
#
# COMPACT_ATOMS: atom_id res chain seq x y z
N MET A 1 -14.45 -3.17 -9.35
CA MET A 1 -14.64 -3.59 -7.95
C MET A 1 -16.11 -3.82 -7.66
N LYS A 2 -16.45 -4.71 -6.73
CA LYS A 2 -17.84 -5.00 -6.33
C LYS A 2 -17.99 -4.75 -4.82
N PRO A 3 -19.01 -4.02 -4.35
CA PRO A 3 -19.29 -3.92 -2.92
C PRO A 3 -19.44 -5.29 -2.26
N GLY A 4 -18.96 -5.42 -1.03
CA GLY A 4 -18.91 -6.68 -0.26
C GLY A 4 -17.76 -7.62 -0.63
N ALA A 5 -16.97 -7.34 -1.67
CA ALA A 5 -15.77 -8.11 -1.95
C ALA A 5 -14.73 -7.92 -0.82
N LYS A 6 -14.05 -9.01 -0.46
CA LYS A 6 -13.04 -9.03 0.60
C LYS A 6 -11.66 -9.35 0.04
N MET A 7 -10.64 -8.76 0.63
CA MET A 7 -9.23 -9.03 0.36
C MET A 7 -8.52 -9.11 1.70
N THR A 8 -7.66 -10.11 1.84
CA THR A 8 -6.83 -10.28 3.03
C THR A 8 -5.38 -10.06 2.66
N TYR A 9 -4.66 -9.33 3.50
CA TYR A 9 -3.23 -9.14 3.35
C TYR A 9 -2.53 -9.68 4.58
N GLN A 10 -1.50 -10.49 4.38
CA GLN A 10 -0.57 -10.88 5.43
C GLN A 10 0.63 -9.94 5.42
N GLY A 11 1.21 -9.68 6.58
CA GLY A 11 2.27 -8.71 6.67
C GLY A 11 2.98 -8.70 8.01
N ALA A 12 3.85 -7.72 8.14
CA ALA A 12 4.54 -7.46 9.39
C ALA A 12 4.77 -5.96 9.58
N ILE A 13 4.85 -5.55 10.84
CA ILE A 13 5.22 -4.20 11.24
C ILE A 13 6.49 -4.29 12.06
N ARG A 14 7.47 -3.45 11.74
CA ARG A 14 8.73 -3.35 12.47
C ARG A 14 9.05 -1.90 12.77
N THR A 15 9.67 -1.65 13.91
CA THR A 15 10.08 -0.31 14.33
C THR A 15 11.54 -0.29 14.72
N TRP A 16 12.19 0.87 14.62
CA TRP A 16 13.54 1.04 15.13
C TRP A 16 13.91 2.50 15.36
N MET A 17 14.83 2.70 16.31
CA MET A 17 15.62 3.92 16.35
C MET A 17 16.89 3.72 15.50
N PRO A 18 17.42 4.77 14.84
CA PRO A 18 18.67 4.69 14.11
C PRO A 18 19.85 4.16 14.96
N THR A 19 19.80 4.40 16.27
CA THR A 19 20.84 4.01 17.22
C THR A 19 20.78 2.53 17.63
N THR A 20 19.63 1.87 17.54
CA THR A 20 19.44 0.49 18.04
C THR A 20 19.21 -0.51 16.91
N GLY A 21 18.83 -0.05 15.71
CA GLY A 21 18.50 -0.91 14.59
C GLY A 21 17.14 -1.61 14.69
N PRO A 22 16.77 -2.40 13.67
CA PRO A 22 15.46 -3.06 13.52
C PRO A 22 15.07 -3.94 14.72
N ASN A 23 13.90 -3.66 15.32
CA ASN A 23 13.25 -4.61 16.22
C ASN A 23 12.76 -5.84 15.46
N ILE A 24 12.47 -6.92 16.21
CA ILE A 24 11.80 -8.11 15.69
C ILE A 24 10.44 -7.69 15.07
N PRO A 25 10.15 -8.06 13.80
CA PRO A 25 8.88 -7.75 13.17
C PRO A 25 7.70 -8.43 13.89
N ILE A 26 6.60 -7.70 14.04
CA ILE A 26 5.33 -8.19 14.59
C ILE A 26 4.45 -8.60 13.42
N PRO A 27 4.09 -9.90 13.28
CA PRO A 27 3.15 -10.35 12.26
C PRO A 27 1.77 -9.71 12.42
N ALA A 28 1.12 -9.42 11.30
CA ALA A 28 -0.20 -8.81 11.27
C ALA A 28 -0.97 -9.18 9.99
N PHE A 29 -2.29 -8.99 10.04
CA PHE A 29 -3.18 -9.11 8.90
C PHE A 29 -3.94 -7.80 8.67
N LEU A 30 -4.25 -7.51 7.40
CA LEU A 30 -5.27 -6.54 7.03
C LEU A 30 -6.43 -7.26 6.39
N GLU A 31 -7.62 -7.01 6.92
CA GLU A 31 -8.87 -7.31 6.22
C GLU A 31 -9.35 -6.04 5.52
N VAL A 32 -9.65 -6.17 4.23
CA VAL A 32 -10.13 -5.08 3.39
C VAL A 32 -11.46 -5.49 2.79
N GLU A 33 -12.51 -4.76 3.11
CA GLU A 33 -13.85 -4.94 2.55
C GLU A 33 -14.19 -3.74 1.67
N ILE A 34 -14.67 -4.00 0.46
CA ILE A 34 -15.17 -2.92 -0.42
C ILE A 34 -16.54 -2.51 0.09
N ALA A 35 -16.60 -1.41 0.84
CA ALA A 35 -17.84 -0.90 1.40
C ALA A 35 -18.73 -0.29 0.32
N GLU A 36 -18.14 0.53 -0.55
CA GLU A 36 -18.83 1.21 -1.66
C GLU A 36 -17.97 1.19 -2.91
N ALA A 37 -18.60 1.16 -4.09
CA ALA A 37 -17.87 1.24 -5.35
C ALA A 37 -18.71 1.88 -6.46
N GLY A 38 -18.05 2.72 -7.25
CA GLY A 38 -18.52 3.17 -8.55
C GLY A 38 -17.72 2.55 -9.69
N ARG A 39 -17.89 3.09 -10.90
CA ARG A 39 -17.19 2.61 -12.10
C ARG A 39 -15.66 2.71 -12.00
N ASN A 40 -15.16 3.78 -11.37
CA ASN A 40 -13.74 4.13 -11.34
C ASN A 40 -13.22 4.49 -9.93
N TRP A 41 -13.99 4.15 -8.89
CA TRP A 41 -13.64 4.46 -7.50
C TRP A 41 -14.21 3.40 -6.56
N SER A 42 -13.58 3.21 -5.40
CA SER A 42 -14.13 2.46 -4.27
C SER A 42 -13.77 3.10 -2.93
N VAL A 43 -14.58 2.79 -1.93
CA VAL A 43 -14.30 3.01 -0.51
C VAL A 43 -14.03 1.64 0.09
N ASP A 44 -12.80 1.45 0.55
CA ASP A 44 -12.33 0.19 1.11
C ASP A 44 -12.22 0.35 2.63
N ARG A 45 -12.97 -0.45 3.39
CA ARG A 45 -12.94 -0.49 4.84
C ARG A 45 -11.84 -1.44 5.29
N VAL A 46 -10.86 -0.91 5.99
CA VAL A 46 -9.65 -1.62 6.42
C VAL A 46 -9.69 -1.88 7.91
N ARG A 47 -9.49 -3.14 8.31
CA ARG A 47 -9.26 -3.54 9.70
C ARG A 47 -7.89 -4.18 9.83
N ARG A 48 -7.13 -3.74 10.83
CA ARG A 48 -5.81 -4.32 11.13
C ARG A 48 -5.94 -5.25 12.34
N ILE A 49 -5.37 -6.44 12.22
CA ILE A 49 -5.37 -7.49 13.23
C ILE A 49 -3.92 -7.83 13.56
N PHE A 50 -3.50 -7.70 14.82
CA PHE A 50 -2.15 -8.01 15.28
C PHE A 50 -2.11 -9.40 15.92
N SER A 51 -1.02 -10.16 15.73
CA SER A 51 -0.78 -11.37 16.52
C SER A 51 -0.41 -10.99 17.96
N GLY A 52 -1.38 -10.98 18.87
CA GLY A 52 -1.17 -10.66 20.29
C GLY A 52 -2.17 -9.68 20.89
N ASP A 53 -3.02 -9.06 20.06
CA ASP A 53 -4.24 -8.42 20.55
C ASP A 53 -5.29 -9.52 20.77
N ASP A 54 -5.86 -9.63 21.97
CA ASP A 54 -6.95 -10.53 22.34
C ASP A 54 -8.27 -10.16 21.60
N GLY A 55 -8.24 -10.09 20.27
CA GLY A 55 -9.38 -9.73 19.44
C GLY A 55 -9.69 -8.23 19.35
N GLN A 56 -8.83 -7.34 19.84
CA GLN A 56 -8.96 -5.90 19.58
C GLN A 56 -8.50 -5.59 18.15
N ALA A 57 -9.33 -5.90 17.17
CA ALA A 57 -9.16 -5.35 15.83
C ALA A 57 -9.09 -3.82 15.94
N GLY A 58 -8.02 -3.21 15.42
CA GLY A 58 -7.89 -1.76 15.41
C GLY A 58 -9.10 -1.13 14.73
N ALA A 59 -9.49 0.09 15.16
CA ALA A 59 -10.64 0.80 14.60
C ALA A 59 -10.58 0.80 13.07
N ALA A 60 -11.69 0.39 12.45
CA ALA A 60 -11.78 0.33 11.00
C ALA A 60 -11.54 1.72 10.40
N LYS A 61 -10.73 1.79 9.33
CA LYS A 61 -10.47 3.02 8.59
C LYS A 61 -10.93 2.87 7.16
N ASP A 62 -11.61 3.88 6.66
CA ASP A 62 -12.00 3.92 5.25
C ASP A 62 -10.86 4.51 4.41
N VAL A 63 -10.51 3.81 3.33
CA VAL A 63 -9.48 4.18 2.37
C VAL A 63 -10.14 4.27 1.00
N HIS A 64 -9.96 5.41 0.32
CA HIS A 64 -10.47 5.58 -1.03
C HIS A 64 -9.45 5.10 -2.07
N SER A 65 -9.93 4.31 -3.02
CA SER A 65 -9.21 3.77 -4.17
C SER A 65 -9.84 4.27 -5.47
N GLY A 66 -9.06 4.40 -6.55
CA GLY A 66 -9.62 4.71 -7.87
C GLY A 66 -8.85 5.72 -8.72
N ARG A 67 -9.53 6.20 -9.76
CA ARG A 67 -8.96 7.14 -10.75
C ARG A 67 -8.61 8.48 -10.10
N GLY A 68 -7.43 8.99 -10.40
CA GLY A 68 -6.95 10.28 -9.90
C GLY A 68 -6.33 10.21 -8.50
N ARG A 69 -6.21 9.01 -7.93
CA ARG A 69 -5.46 8.75 -6.71
C ARG A 69 -4.37 7.73 -6.97
N ILE A 70 -3.24 7.91 -6.29
CA ILE A 70 -2.18 6.92 -6.19
C ILE A 70 -2.24 6.32 -4.79
N GLY A 71 -2.11 5.01 -4.70
CA GLY A 71 -2.39 4.27 -3.47
C GLY A 71 -3.84 3.76 -3.41
N GLY A 72 -4.15 3.08 -2.30
CA GLY A 72 -5.38 2.32 -2.13
C GLY A 72 -5.20 0.84 -2.49
N PHE A 73 -6.26 0.06 -2.37
CA PHE A 73 -6.25 -1.40 -2.60
C PHE A 73 -6.59 -1.78 -4.04
N TRP A 74 -6.96 -0.80 -4.86
CA TRP A 74 -7.31 -1.02 -6.27
C TRP A 74 -7.08 0.21 -7.14
N LEU A 75 -6.64 -0.01 -8.38
CA LEU A 75 -6.60 1.00 -9.42
C LEU A 75 -7.29 0.53 -10.71
N PRO A 76 -7.92 1.43 -11.49
CA PRO A 76 -8.51 1.06 -12.77
C PRO A 76 -7.47 0.52 -13.76
N ILE A 77 -7.75 -0.66 -14.35
CA ILE A 77 -6.85 -1.33 -15.32
C ILE A 77 -6.45 -0.43 -16.49
N GLN A 78 -7.36 0.46 -16.93
CA GLN A 78 -7.13 1.39 -18.04
C GLN A 78 -6.08 2.45 -17.68
N GLY A 79 -5.97 2.81 -16.39
CA GLY A 79 -4.92 3.69 -15.90
C GLY A 79 -3.59 2.97 -15.90
N LEU A 80 -3.54 1.76 -15.30
CA LEU A 80 -2.33 0.95 -15.22
C LEU A 80 -1.75 0.61 -16.59
N ALA A 81 -2.59 0.28 -17.57
CA ALA A 81 -2.17 -0.11 -18.92
C ALA A 81 -1.45 1.02 -19.71
N ARG A 82 -1.54 2.27 -19.27
CA ARG A 82 -0.90 3.42 -19.92
C ARG A 82 0.47 3.76 -19.33
N LEU A 83 0.77 3.22 -18.15
CA LEU A 83 1.98 3.52 -17.40
C LEU A 83 3.21 2.84 -17.99
N ARG A 84 4.36 3.50 -17.86
CA ARG A 84 5.66 3.03 -18.33
C ARG A 84 6.71 3.25 -17.25
N ASN A 85 7.80 2.48 -17.33
CA ASN A 85 8.96 2.67 -16.46
C ASN A 85 9.47 4.11 -16.54
N GLY A 86 9.66 4.74 -15.38
CA GLY A 86 10.15 6.12 -15.26
C GLY A 86 9.10 7.20 -15.45
N ASP A 87 7.82 6.86 -15.64
CA ASP A 87 6.75 7.86 -15.66
C ASP A 87 6.69 8.59 -14.31
N LYS A 88 6.83 9.92 -14.34
CA LYS A 88 6.63 10.77 -13.17
C LYS A 88 5.15 11.11 -13.04
N LEU A 89 4.49 10.51 -12.05
CA LEU A 89 3.06 10.70 -11.79
C LEU A 89 2.81 11.98 -10.99
N ASP A 90 3.76 12.32 -10.11
CA ASP A 90 3.83 13.58 -9.42
C ASP A 90 5.30 14.00 -9.29
N PRO A 91 5.80 14.88 -10.18
CA PRO A 91 7.23 15.15 -10.29
C PRO A 91 7.83 15.87 -9.07
N PHE A 92 7.03 16.57 -8.26
CA PHE A 92 7.36 17.06 -6.92
C PHE A 92 6.18 17.92 -6.43
N ASP A 93 5.46 17.47 -5.40
CA ASP A 93 4.46 18.30 -4.72
C ASP A 93 5.18 19.12 -3.63
N PRO A 94 5.29 20.45 -3.74
CA PRO A 94 5.94 21.28 -2.72
C PRO A 94 5.16 21.34 -1.39
N ILE A 95 3.88 20.96 -1.38
CA ILE A 95 3.02 20.92 -0.19
C ILE A 95 3.32 19.64 0.62
N VAL A 96 3.42 18.50 -0.05
CA VAL A 96 3.66 17.19 0.60
C VAL A 96 5.16 16.86 0.69
N GLY A 97 5.98 17.50 -0.15
CA GLY A 97 7.42 17.28 -0.23
C GLY A 97 7.78 15.90 -0.76
N SER A 98 6.97 15.38 -1.69
CA SER A 98 7.08 14.02 -2.22
C SER A 98 7.15 13.97 -3.73
N THR A 99 7.78 12.92 -4.24
CA THR A 99 7.81 12.55 -5.65
C THR A 99 7.15 11.19 -5.81
N VAL A 100 6.38 11.01 -6.88
CA VAL A 100 5.74 9.75 -7.23
C VAL A 100 6.12 9.33 -8.64
N GLU A 101 6.62 8.11 -8.78
CA GLU A 101 7.05 7.56 -10.07
C GLU A 101 6.61 6.10 -10.27
N VAL A 102 6.54 5.69 -11.53
CA VAL A 102 6.39 4.28 -11.89
C VAL A 102 7.78 3.65 -11.95
N SER A 103 8.09 2.87 -10.91
CA SER A 103 9.41 2.24 -10.77
C SER A 103 9.56 0.98 -11.64
N TYR A 104 8.45 0.27 -11.90
CA TYR A 104 8.48 -0.95 -12.71
C TYR A 104 7.13 -1.26 -13.39
N VAL A 105 7.18 -1.67 -14.65
CA VAL A 105 6.09 -2.22 -15.47
C VAL A 105 6.65 -3.44 -16.15
N GLY A 106 6.09 -4.61 -15.86
CA GLY A 106 6.60 -5.86 -16.40
C GLY A 106 5.94 -7.08 -15.80
N LYS A 107 6.72 -8.15 -15.62
CA LYS A 107 6.23 -9.43 -15.07
C LYS A 107 7.06 -9.84 -13.87
N THR A 108 6.41 -10.39 -12.85
CA THR A 108 7.09 -11.08 -11.74
C THR A 108 7.83 -12.32 -12.25
N HIS A 109 8.65 -12.94 -11.39
CA HIS A 109 9.29 -14.22 -11.69
C HIS A 109 8.27 -15.34 -12.01
N SER A 110 7.08 -15.28 -11.42
CA SER A 110 5.95 -16.18 -11.70
C SER A 110 5.16 -15.82 -12.98
N GLY A 111 5.57 -14.80 -13.73
CA GLY A 111 4.93 -14.38 -14.98
C GLY A 111 3.72 -13.45 -14.82
N MET A 112 3.37 -13.06 -13.58
CA MET A 112 2.25 -12.15 -13.31
C MET A 112 2.59 -10.74 -13.78
N SER A 113 1.74 -10.14 -14.62
CA SER A 113 1.91 -8.75 -15.06
C SER A 113 1.61 -7.77 -13.92
N VAL A 114 2.55 -6.86 -13.67
CA VAL A 114 2.50 -5.93 -12.52
C VAL A 114 2.95 -4.52 -12.91
N VAL A 115 2.47 -3.55 -12.12
CA VAL A 115 2.94 -2.17 -12.12
C VAL A 115 3.32 -1.80 -10.68
N ALA A 116 4.58 -1.43 -10.46
CA ALA A 116 5.09 -0.90 -9.22
C ALA A 116 5.15 0.63 -9.29
N ILE A 117 4.54 1.28 -8.30
CA ILE A 117 4.56 2.72 -8.12
C ILE A 117 5.31 3.00 -6.82
N PHE A 118 6.28 3.91 -6.89
CA PHE A 118 7.11 4.32 -5.78
C PHE A 118 6.83 5.79 -5.45
N GLU A 119 6.56 6.06 -4.18
CA GLU A 119 6.46 7.42 -3.64
C GLU A 119 7.54 7.58 -2.57
N TRP A 120 8.22 8.71 -2.58
CA TRP A 120 9.14 9.06 -1.50
C TRP A 120 9.08 10.55 -1.20
N GLY A 121 9.25 10.86 0.08
CA GLY A 121 9.43 12.21 0.60
C GLY A 121 10.54 12.23 1.64
N SER A 122 10.75 13.38 2.27
CA SER A 122 11.87 13.54 3.23
C SER A 122 11.79 12.61 4.45
N GLN A 123 10.59 12.15 4.83
CA GLN A 123 10.34 11.36 6.05
C GLN A 123 9.69 10.01 5.79
N TYR A 124 9.46 9.63 4.53
CA TYR A 124 8.79 8.37 4.22
C TYR A 124 9.10 7.87 2.81
N LYS A 125 8.90 6.58 2.62
CA LYS A 125 8.90 5.91 1.30
C LYS A 125 7.80 4.87 1.26
N ARG A 126 7.16 4.74 0.11
CA ARG A 126 6.05 3.82 -0.13
C ARG A 126 6.19 3.13 -1.47
N VAL A 127 5.83 1.86 -1.49
CA VAL A 127 5.78 1.05 -2.71
C VAL A 127 4.38 0.45 -2.78
N TRP A 128 3.72 0.60 -3.92
CA TRP A 128 2.51 -0.16 -4.25
C TRP A 128 2.77 -0.97 -5.51
N ILE A 129 2.55 -2.28 -5.44
CA ILE A 129 2.58 -3.14 -6.62
C ILE A 129 1.16 -3.58 -6.89
N TYR A 130 0.66 -3.21 -8.06
CA TYR A 130 -0.65 -3.60 -8.56
C TYR A 130 -0.51 -4.69 -9.60
N ARG A 131 -1.42 -5.65 -9.58
CA ARG A 131 -1.59 -6.61 -10.66
C ARG A 131 -2.27 -5.95 -11.83
N ALA A 132 -1.67 -6.03 -13.01
CA ALA A 132 -2.17 -5.31 -14.19
C ALA A 132 -3.47 -5.89 -14.76
N THR A 133 -3.81 -7.15 -14.46
CA THR A 133 -4.97 -7.83 -15.03
C THR A 133 -6.30 -7.41 -14.40
N ASP A 134 -6.31 -7.10 -13.10
CA ASP A 134 -7.52 -6.73 -12.37
C ASP A 134 -7.37 -5.44 -11.55
N GLY A 135 -6.16 -4.89 -11.46
CA GLY A 135 -5.85 -3.65 -10.77
C GLY A 135 -5.73 -3.77 -9.25
N LYS A 136 -5.76 -4.99 -8.70
CA LYS A 136 -5.63 -5.20 -7.24
C LYS A 136 -4.23 -4.89 -6.75
N LEU A 137 -4.13 -4.28 -5.59
CA LEU A 137 -2.88 -4.16 -4.85
C LEU A 137 -2.46 -5.55 -4.38
N ILE A 138 -1.28 -6.01 -4.78
CA ILE A 138 -0.72 -7.32 -4.39
C ILE A 138 0.41 -7.20 -3.38
N TYR A 139 1.07 -6.04 -3.32
CA TYR A 139 2.12 -5.74 -2.37
C TYR A 139 2.10 -4.26 -2.01
N TRP A 140 2.30 -3.97 -0.72
CA TRP A 140 2.42 -2.62 -0.20
C TRP A 140 3.48 -2.54 0.88
N LEU A 141 4.40 -1.60 0.72
CA LEU A 141 5.36 -1.22 1.74
C LEU A 141 5.18 0.25 2.10
N ASP A 142 5.17 0.57 3.38
CA ASP A 142 5.18 1.93 3.94
C ASP A 142 6.27 1.99 5.00
N GLU A 143 7.29 2.81 4.79
CA GLU A 143 8.29 3.13 5.79
C GLU A 143 8.26 4.63 6.05
N LYS A 144 8.19 5.02 7.33
CA LYS A 144 8.05 6.42 7.72
C LYS A 144 8.66 6.71 9.09
N LEU A 145 9.11 7.94 9.26
CA LEU A 145 9.41 8.50 10.58
C LEU A 145 8.09 8.71 11.34
N VAL A 146 7.96 8.07 12.51
CA VAL A 146 6.76 8.19 13.36
C VAL A 146 6.99 9.06 14.59
N ASP A 147 8.25 9.27 15.00
CA ASP A 147 8.62 10.22 16.03
C ASP A 147 9.86 11.03 15.61
N PRO A 148 9.73 12.35 15.40
CA PRO A 148 10.85 13.20 15.01
C PRO A 148 11.88 13.43 16.11
N VAL A 149 11.52 13.27 17.38
CA VAL A 149 12.40 13.51 18.53
C VAL A 149 13.34 12.33 18.72
N THR A 150 12.79 11.12 18.81
CA THR A 150 13.57 9.89 18.97
C THR A 150 14.10 9.33 17.65
N ARG A 151 13.65 9.92 16.53
CA ARG A 151 13.86 9.41 15.17
C ARG A 151 13.31 8.00 14.95
N LEU A 152 12.29 7.60 15.71
CA LEU A 152 11.66 6.29 15.57
C LEU A 152 11.09 6.13 14.15
N VAL A 153 11.53 5.08 13.46
CA VAL A 153 11.03 4.67 12.15
C VAL A 153 10.09 3.49 12.32
N GLN A 154 9.01 3.46 11.54
CA GLN A 154 8.14 2.32 11.39
C GLN A 154 8.14 1.88 9.93
N GLN A 155 8.25 0.58 9.69
CA GLN A 155 7.95 -0.03 8.41
C GLN A 155 6.79 -1.01 8.55
N ALA A 156 5.86 -0.96 7.60
CA ALA A 156 4.79 -1.92 7.44
C ALA A 156 4.87 -2.51 6.03
N GLU A 157 4.77 -3.83 5.93
CA GLU A 157 4.80 -4.58 4.67
C GLU A 157 3.58 -5.49 4.62
N TRP A 158 2.91 -5.52 3.47
CA TRP A 158 1.66 -6.23 3.25
C TRP A 158 1.67 -6.92 1.90
N GLN A 159 1.26 -8.17 1.87
CA GLN A 159 1.13 -8.99 0.67
C GLN A 159 -0.26 -9.59 0.62
N LEU A 160 -0.92 -9.46 -0.53
CA LEU A 160 -2.24 -10.05 -0.76
C LEU A 160 -2.14 -11.57 -0.61
N THR A 161 -2.99 -12.16 0.21
CA THR A 161 -3.20 -13.60 0.26
C THR A 161 -4.23 -13.96 -0.80
N GLU A 162 -3.83 -14.77 -1.78
CA GLU A 162 -4.78 -15.37 -2.71
C GLU A 162 -5.45 -16.57 -2.04
N GLU A 163 -6.77 -16.61 -2.08
CA GLU A 163 -7.55 -17.84 -1.79
C GLU A 163 -7.49 -18.79 -2.98
#